data_AF-A0A976L8K6-F1
#
_entry.id   AF-A0A976L8K6-F1
#
_cell.length_a   1.000
_cell.length_b   1.000
_cell.length_c   1.000
_cell.angle_alpha   90.00
_cell.angle_beta   90.00
_cell.angle_gamma   90.00
#
_symmetry.space_group_name_H-M   'P 1'
#
loop_
_entity.id
_entity.type
_entity.pdbx_description
1 polymer ?
#
loop_
_entity_poly.entity_id
_entity_poly.type
_entity_poly.pdbx_seq_one_letter_code
_entity_poly.pdbx_strand_id
1 'polypeptide(L)'
;METFFNLSDSTLMPASKLPLIVRILVTTLILIGVVTETSAGMVPDLLVMLKKDVDAASPHPIDTALLKQLELIAGVQMISVGQTRTHAQILSITGWVTLEQAEAAAHRLSQLEGVLWAALEAEPARKPAVQSLTPEPAVILEFLVKLKDDRLALSPDNNLLEKLSATIGQRLTFSRNTTVGRVLTLNKAITQSQARIIEQQLESLSEVLYADPLQWAKKNTIVPNDPDFYGQWHLYDAVTSAGGANVQSAWNITKGTSNIGVAIIDTGALFSHPDLERALGSNRPRMKERGWDLISDPTNARDGDGRDPYAGDEGDWTPAVCLGSISTDTSPSDWHGSHMTGIVAATTNNHQGVAGINFKARVVPVRVLGACGGSFDDVNDGIYWAAGGKDVPGTKPNLQKVKVLSMSLGADVPCSDSDQAAIDYALSRGITVVVAGGNSSIDMKLSTPAGCRGVIAVSAVGPTGDLAYYSSFGKIVSIASPGGQTRWNVMNEAGTVIDSKHILPFGIYAPVNLSLERPDPNAMGYAWYQGTSIATPVVSGIVSLMLSLDRHHRLTPAKIKNIIQGTARPFPLTTIQLVKNTGTQVVEEKEVPSSCQTSLKGLCGPGIIDAEEALKAVLDMER
;
A
#
# COMPACT_ATOMS: atom_id res chain seq x y z
N MET A 1 -17.72 22.06 33.23
CA MET A 1 -18.53 22.66 34.30
C MET A 1 -19.92 22.88 33.73
N GLU A 2 -20.89 22.07 34.12
CA GLU A 2 -22.30 22.39 33.89
C GLU A 2 -22.79 23.41 34.93
N THR A 3 -23.84 24.14 34.54
CA THR A 3 -24.85 24.87 35.32
C THR A 3 -24.72 26.39 35.53
N PHE A 4 -25.89 27.03 35.31
CA PHE A 4 -26.37 28.36 35.74
C PHE A 4 -25.97 29.58 34.88
N PHE A 5 -26.85 30.50 34.43
CA PHE A 5 -28.24 30.81 34.79
C PHE A 5 -29.02 31.38 33.58
N ASN A 6 -30.29 31.05 33.57
CA ASN A 6 -31.39 31.57 32.76
C ASN A 6 -31.81 32.95 33.33
N LEU A 7 -31.98 33.99 32.50
CA LEU A 7 -32.74 35.18 32.87
C LEU A 7 -33.54 35.69 31.67
N SER A 8 -34.84 35.56 31.85
CA SER A 8 -35.95 36.10 31.08
C SER A 8 -36.11 37.61 31.24
N ASP A 9 -36.80 38.18 30.25
CA ASP A 9 -37.64 39.38 30.29
C ASP A 9 -37.01 40.80 30.26
N SER A 10 -37.21 41.38 29.08
CA SER A 10 -37.84 42.69 28.84
C SER A 10 -37.13 43.95 29.33
N THR A 11 -36.43 44.61 28.40
CA THR A 11 -36.69 46.00 27.98
C THR A 11 -35.93 46.29 26.68
N LEU A 12 -36.61 46.17 25.53
CA LEU A 12 -36.05 46.60 24.23
C LEU A 12 -36.12 48.14 24.14
N MET A 13 -34.97 48.80 24.07
CA MET A 13 -34.88 50.18 23.62
C MET A 13 -35.26 50.30 22.14
N PRO A 14 -35.92 51.39 21.70
CA PRO A 14 -36.25 51.62 20.29
C PRO A 14 -34.98 51.79 19.42
N ALA A 15 -35.00 51.19 18.23
CA ALA A 15 -33.87 51.02 17.30
C ALA A 15 -33.26 52.32 16.71
N SER A 16 -33.63 53.50 17.20
CA SER A 16 -33.15 54.80 16.74
C SER A 16 -31.94 55.34 17.51
N LYS A 17 -31.43 54.62 18.53
CA LYS A 17 -30.26 55.03 19.34
C LYS A 17 -29.08 54.04 19.35
N LEU A 18 -29.03 53.05 18.45
CA LEU A 18 -27.86 52.17 18.32
C LEU A 18 -26.80 52.75 17.36
N PRO A 19 -25.50 52.72 17.73
CA PRO A 19 -24.41 53.20 16.88
C PRO A 19 -24.26 52.36 15.60
N LEU A 20 -23.88 53.02 14.50
CA LEU A 20 -23.86 52.50 13.12
C LEU A 20 -23.18 51.12 12.95
N ILE A 21 -22.20 50.81 13.80
CA ILE A 21 -21.46 49.53 13.79
C ILE A 21 -22.34 48.33 14.17
N VAL A 22 -23.35 48.51 15.03
CA VAL A 22 -24.26 47.40 15.43
C VAL A 22 -25.34 47.15 14.37
N ARG A 23 -25.71 48.15 13.56
CA ARG A 23 -26.59 47.95 12.39
C ARG A 23 -25.90 47.15 11.29
N ILE A 24 -24.59 47.30 11.13
CA ILE A 24 -23.81 46.51 10.16
C ILE A 24 -23.70 45.06 10.65
N LEU A 25 -23.43 44.81 11.94
CA LEU A 25 -23.32 43.45 12.48
C LEU A 25 -24.63 42.65 12.46
N VAL A 26 -25.80 43.26 12.68
CA VAL A 26 -27.09 42.54 12.60
C VAL A 26 -27.53 42.28 11.15
N THR A 27 -27.07 43.08 10.18
CA THR A 27 -27.37 42.84 8.76
C THR A 27 -26.41 41.81 8.14
N THR A 28 -25.18 41.70 8.64
CA THR A 28 -24.20 40.70 8.18
C THR A 28 -24.41 39.32 8.82
N LEU A 29 -25.00 39.22 10.02
CA LEU A 29 -25.32 37.94 10.67
C LEU A 29 -26.64 37.28 10.22
N ILE A 30 -27.49 37.99 9.45
CA ILE A 30 -28.66 37.39 8.78
C ILE A 30 -28.31 36.90 7.36
N LEU A 31 -27.12 37.21 6.83
CA LEU A 31 -26.62 36.76 5.53
C LEU A 31 -25.58 35.63 5.59
N ILE A 32 -25.21 35.15 6.78
CA ILE A 32 -24.31 33.98 6.96
C ILE A 32 -25.05 32.91 7.78
N GLY A 33 -26.31 32.67 7.42
CA GLY A 33 -26.92 31.37 7.63
C GLY A 33 -26.27 30.41 6.64
N VAL A 34 -25.41 29.52 7.13
CA VAL A 34 -24.96 28.33 6.40
C VAL A 34 -26.21 27.49 6.15
N VAL A 35 -26.92 27.80 5.07
CA VAL A 35 -27.74 26.82 4.37
C VAL A 35 -26.71 25.83 3.83
N THR A 36 -26.73 24.61 4.35
CA THR A 36 -26.18 23.47 3.64
C THR A 36 -26.89 23.43 2.29
N GLU A 37 -26.30 24.01 1.25
CA GLU A 37 -26.68 23.77 -0.13
C GLU A 37 -26.40 22.29 -0.41
N THR A 38 -27.33 21.42 -0.05
CA THR A 38 -27.57 20.20 -0.84
C THR A 38 -28.00 20.71 -2.20
N SER A 39 -27.06 20.83 -3.12
CA SER A 39 -27.34 21.25 -4.49
C SER A 39 -28.34 20.26 -5.09
N ALA A 40 -29.61 20.66 -5.19
CA ALA A 40 -30.55 20.02 -6.07
C ALA A 40 -30.07 20.34 -7.50
N GLY A 41 -29.20 19.49 -8.04
CA GLY A 41 -28.71 19.57 -9.41
C GLY A 41 -29.65 18.83 -10.35
N MET A 42 -29.51 19.06 -11.65
CA MET A 42 -30.14 18.23 -12.68
C MET A 42 -29.61 16.80 -12.49
N VAL A 43 -30.47 15.88 -12.06
CA VAL A 43 -30.08 14.50 -11.73
C VAL A 43 -30.03 13.68 -13.02
N PRO A 44 -29.05 12.77 -13.20
CA PRO A 44 -28.97 11.92 -14.38
C PRO A 44 -30.24 11.09 -14.62
N ASP A 45 -30.50 10.78 -15.89
CA ASP A 45 -31.64 9.96 -16.30
C ASP A 45 -31.55 8.55 -15.69
N LEU A 46 -32.70 7.94 -15.47
CA LEU A 46 -32.81 6.60 -14.94
C LEU A 46 -32.95 5.60 -16.09
N LEU A 47 -32.07 4.61 -16.14
CA LEU A 47 -32.11 3.49 -17.07
C LEU A 47 -32.83 2.29 -16.43
N VAL A 48 -33.84 1.75 -17.11
CA VAL A 48 -34.62 0.60 -16.63
C VAL A 48 -34.73 -0.47 -17.73
N MET A 49 -34.15 -1.64 -17.50
CA MET A 49 -34.28 -2.77 -18.41
C MET A 49 -35.40 -3.71 -17.93
N LEU A 50 -36.40 -3.97 -18.76
CA LEU A 50 -37.47 -4.91 -18.44
C LEU A 50 -37.07 -6.33 -18.87
N LYS A 51 -37.43 -7.34 -18.07
CA LYS A 51 -37.08 -8.75 -18.39
C LYS A 51 -37.65 -9.21 -19.74
N LYS A 52 -38.81 -8.68 -20.13
CA LYS A 52 -39.46 -8.97 -21.42
C LYS A 52 -38.75 -8.37 -22.64
N ASP A 53 -37.85 -7.40 -22.44
CA ASP A 53 -37.20 -6.65 -23.51
C ASP A 53 -35.80 -7.19 -23.87
N VAL A 54 -35.28 -8.16 -23.10
CA VAL A 54 -33.93 -8.73 -23.23
C VAL A 54 -33.71 -9.42 -24.58
N ASP A 55 -34.72 -10.15 -25.04
CA ASP A 55 -34.66 -10.92 -26.30
C ASP A 55 -35.76 -10.49 -27.29
N ALA A 56 -36.45 -9.38 -27.01
CA ALA A 56 -37.51 -8.91 -27.87
C ALA A 56 -36.94 -8.34 -29.19
N ALA A 57 -37.58 -8.66 -30.31
CA ALA A 57 -37.21 -8.10 -31.62
C ALA A 57 -37.36 -6.56 -31.68
N SER A 58 -38.14 -5.99 -30.77
CA SER A 58 -38.26 -4.55 -30.54
C SER A 58 -38.63 -4.32 -29.08
N PRO A 59 -38.12 -3.26 -28.44
CA PRO A 59 -38.47 -2.91 -27.07
C PRO A 59 -39.95 -2.57 -26.97
N HIS A 60 -40.62 -3.04 -25.91
CA HIS A 60 -42.00 -2.65 -25.67
C HIS A 60 -42.03 -1.18 -25.22
N PRO A 61 -42.89 -0.33 -25.81
CA PRO A 61 -43.06 1.04 -25.32
C PRO A 61 -43.61 1.02 -23.90
N ILE A 62 -43.12 1.92 -23.04
CA ILE A 62 -43.75 2.16 -21.75
C ILE A 62 -45.05 2.93 -21.99
N ASP A 63 -46.18 2.26 -21.81
CA ASP A 63 -47.48 2.92 -21.81
C ASP A 63 -47.70 3.76 -20.52
N THR A 64 -48.71 4.61 -20.54
CA THR A 64 -48.99 5.52 -19.42
C THR A 64 -49.36 4.80 -18.12
N ALA A 65 -49.85 3.57 -18.19
CA ALA A 65 -50.19 2.79 -16.99
C ALA A 65 -48.93 2.22 -16.33
N LEU A 66 -48.03 1.65 -17.13
CA LEU A 66 -46.74 1.15 -16.68
C LEU A 66 -45.86 2.28 -16.14
N LEU A 67 -45.82 3.44 -16.82
CA LEU A 67 -45.05 4.60 -16.35
C LEU A 67 -45.50 5.05 -14.96
N LYS A 68 -46.81 5.19 -14.74
CA LYS A 68 -47.37 5.58 -13.43
C LYS A 68 -47.07 4.55 -12.34
N GLN A 69 -47.07 3.26 -12.69
CA GLN A 69 -46.71 2.21 -11.75
C GLN A 69 -45.24 2.31 -11.35
N LEU A 70 -44.34 2.55 -12.32
CA LEU A 70 -42.93 2.77 -12.06
C LEU A 70 -42.70 4.03 -11.22
N GLU A 71 -43.38 5.15 -11.50
CA GLU A 71 -43.31 6.38 -10.69
C GLU A 71 -43.73 6.15 -9.23
N LEU A 72 -44.83 5.42 -9.02
CA LEU A 72 -45.34 5.12 -7.68
C LEU A 72 -44.32 4.33 -6.85
N ILE A 73 -43.65 3.36 -7.48
CA ILE A 73 -42.66 2.49 -6.82
C ILE A 73 -41.32 3.22 -6.65
N ALA A 74 -40.90 3.95 -7.68
CA ALA A 74 -39.70 4.76 -7.67
C ALA A 74 -39.80 5.91 -6.67
N GLY A 75 -41.02 6.38 -6.33
CA GLY A 75 -41.25 7.51 -5.43
C GLY A 75 -40.81 8.85 -6.03
N VAL A 76 -40.64 8.91 -7.35
CA VAL A 76 -40.23 10.09 -8.12
C VAL A 76 -41.06 10.17 -9.39
N GLN A 77 -41.35 11.40 -9.86
CA GLN A 77 -42.02 11.62 -11.15
C GLN A 77 -41.02 11.48 -12.29
N MET A 78 -41.44 10.86 -13.38
CA MET A 78 -40.56 10.49 -14.48
C MET A 78 -41.27 10.61 -15.83
N ILE A 79 -40.50 10.88 -16.88
CA ILE A 79 -40.98 10.79 -18.26
C ILE A 79 -40.09 9.83 -19.05
N SER A 80 -40.69 9.03 -19.93
CA SER A 80 -39.93 8.25 -20.89
C SER A 80 -39.34 9.19 -21.94
N VAL A 81 -38.01 9.30 -22.00
CA VAL A 81 -37.30 10.17 -22.96
C VAL A 81 -36.68 9.39 -24.11
N GLY A 82 -36.58 8.07 -23.98
CA GLY A 82 -36.05 7.24 -25.05
C GLY A 82 -35.75 5.83 -24.58
N GLN A 83 -34.95 5.13 -25.36
CA GLN A 83 -34.48 3.79 -25.09
C GLN A 83 -33.00 3.68 -25.47
N THR A 84 -32.25 2.86 -24.73
CA THR A 84 -30.88 2.51 -25.05
C THR A 84 -30.85 1.52 -26.21
N ARG A 85 -29.66 1.35 -26.80
CA ARG A 85 -29.39 0.38 -27.87
C ARG A 85 -29.65 -1.07 -27.45
N THR A 86 -29.66 -1.36 -26.15
CA THR A 86 -29.93 -2.67 -25.56
C THR A 86 -31.36 -2.80 -25.03
N HIS A 87 -32.28 -1.95 -25.50
CA HIS A 87 -33.71 -1.94 -25.15
C HIS A 87 -34.03 -1.50 -23.71
N ALA A 88 -33.06 -0.97 -22.96
CA ALA A 88 -33.35 -0.37 -21.67
C ALA A 88 -34.09 0.96 -21.86
N GLN A 89 -35.09 1.23 -21.06
CA GLN A 89 -35.90 2.43 -21.12
C GLN A 89 -35.16 3.57 -20.42
N ILE A 90 -35.08 4.74 -21.06
CA ILE A 90 -34.48 5.95 -20.49
C ILE A 90 -35.62 6.80 -19.92
N LEU A 91 -35.61 7.00 -18.61
CA LEU A 91 -36.63 7.68 -17.83
C LEU A 91 -36.02 8.92 -17.18
N SER A 92 -36.39 10.11 -17.63
CA SER A 92 -35.90 11.35 -17.04
C SER A 92 -36.75 11.75 -15.84
N ILE A 93 -36.13 12.09 -14.72
CA ILE A 93 -36.82 12.49 -13.49
C ILE A 93 -37.27 13.95 -13.63
N THR A 94 -38.57 14.20 -13.52
CA THR A 94 -39.18 15.53 -13.81
C THR A 94 -39.34 16.44 -12.59
N GLY A 95 -38.69 16.11 -11.47
CA GLY A 95 -38.75 16.86 -10.21
C GLY A 95 -37.38 17.11 -9.58
N TRP A 96 -37.34 18.07 -8.64
CA TRP A 96 -36.15 18.35 -7.85
C TRP A 96 -35.94 17.24 -6.82
N VAL A 97 -35.01 16.33 -7.11
CA VAL A 97 -34.62 15.24 -6.21
C VAL A 97 -33.11 15.29 -5.96
N THR A 98 -32.65 14.72 -4.85
CA THR A 98 -31.22 14.55 -4.58
C THR A 98 -30.69 13.30 -5.31
N LEU A 99 -29.36 13.22 -5.48
CA LEU A 99 -28.72 12.02 -6.04
C LEU A 99 -29.07 10.77 -5.21
N GLU A 100 -29.05 10.87 -3.87
CA GLU A 100 -29.44 9.80 -2.95
C GLU A 100 -30.90 9.34 -3.18
N GLN A 101 -31.82 10.28 -3.42
CA GLN A 101 -33.22 9.96 -3.72
C GLN A 101 -33.36 9.23 -5.06
N ALA A 102 -32.55 9.60 -6.06
CA ALA A 102 -32.56 8.97 -7.37
C ALA A 102 -31.87 7.59 -7.37
N GLU A 103 -30.79 7.42 -6.62
CA GLU A 103 -30.16 6.11 -6.39
C GLU A 103 -31.13 5.18 -5.65
N ALA A 104 -31.84 5.70 -4.64
CA ALA A 104 -32.87 4.94 -3.94
C ALA A 104 -34.05 4.59 -4.86
N ALA A 105 -34.42 5.46 -5.80
CA ALA A 105 -35.43 5.18 -6.81
C ALA A 105 -34.99 4.05 -7.77
N ALA A 106 -33.74 4.11 -8.27
CA ALA A 106 -33.16 3.05 -9.09
C ALA A 106 -33.12 1.70 -8.34
N HIS A 107 -32.70 1.73 -7.07
CA HIS A 107 -32.70 0.54 -6.23
C HIS A 107 -34.10 -0.04 -6.06
N ARG A 108 -35.13 0.76 -5.78
CA ARG A 108 -36.51 0.26 -5.64
C ARG A 108 -37.03 -0.39 -6.92
N LEU A 109 -36.74 0.21 -8.08
CA LEU A 109 -37.16 -0.33 -9.37
C LEU A 109 -36.44 -1.64 -9.73
N SER A 110 -35.17 -1.78 -9.38
CA SER A 110 -34.40 -3.01 -9.66
C SER A 110 -34.95 -4.24 -8.92
N GLN A 111 -35.74 -4.06 -7.86
CA GLN A 111 -36.37 -5.14 -7.10
C GLN A 111 -37.68 -5.65 -7.70
N LEU A 112 -38.19 -5.04 -8.78
CA LEU A 112 -39.46 -5.45 -9.37
C LEU A 112 -39.32 -6.73 -10.18
N GLU A 113 -40.29 -7.64 -10.03
CA GLU A 113 -40.28 -8.95 -10.69
C GLU A 113 -40.19 -8.86 -12.23
N GLY A 114 -40.74 -7.80 -12.82
CA GLY A 114 -40.67 -7.53 -14.28
C GLY A 114 -39.46 -6.72 -14.75
N VAL A 115 -38.64 -6.20 -13.83
CA VAL A 115 -37.44 -5.41 -14.12
C VAL A 115 -36.22 -6.32 -14.02
N LEU A 116 -35.36 -6.30 -15.04
CA LEU A 116 -34.10 -7.03 -15.04
C LEU A 116 -33.04 -6.27 -14.23
N TRP A 117 -32.91 -4.97 -14.48
CA TRP A 117 -32.05 -4.06 -13.73
C TRP A 117 -32.54 -2.62 -13.88
N ALA A 118 -32.20 -1.76 -12.91
CA ALA A 118 -32.42 -0.32 -12.99
C ALA A 118 -31.22 0.41 -12.38
N ALA A 119 -30.76 1.49 -13.02
CA ALA A 119 -29.58 2.25 -12.64
C ALA A 119 -29.68 3.71 -13.09
N LEU A 120 -28.93 4.62 -12.49
CA LEU A 120 -28.76 5.98 -13.03
C LEU A 120 -27.76 5.97 -14.20
N GLU A 121 -28.01 6.80 -15.20
CA GLU A 121 -27.06 7.08 -16.28
C GLU A 121 -25.84 7.79 -15.70
N ALA A 122 -24.63 7.37 -16.08
CA ALA A 122 -23.41 8.00 -15.55
C ALA A 122 -23.31 9.44 -16.06
N GLU A 123 -23.19 10.44 -15.16
CA GLU A 123 -22.91 11.81 -15.57
C GLU A 123 -21.62 11.88 -16.43
N PRO A 124 -21.57 12.67 -17.51
CA PRO A 124 -20.30 13.02 -18.13
C PRO A 124 -19.47 13.78 -17.09
N ALA A 125 -18.37 13.16 -16.63
CA ALA A 125 -17.50 13.69 -15.59
C ALA A 125 -17.29 15.21 -15.72
N ARG A 126 -17.71 15.97 -14.69
CA ARG A 126 -17.24 17.35 -14.49
C ARG A 126 -15.72 17.31 -14.52
N LYS A 127 -15.11 17.98 -15.50
CA LYS A 127 -13.65 18.16 -15.57
C LYS A 127 -13.17 18.74 -14.23
N PRO A 128 -12.33 18.04 -13.45
CA PRO A 128 -11.50 18.70 -12.46
C PRO A 128 -10.57 19.66 -13.20
N ALA A 129 -10.33 20.82 -12.60
CA ALA A 129 -9.29 21.72 -13.08
C ALA A 129 -7.95 20.96 -13.12
N VAL A 130 -7.31 21.07 -14.27
CA VAL A 130 -6.07 20.44 -14.72
C VAL A 130 -4.97 20.37 -13.64
N GLN A 131 -4.50 19.16 -13.34
CA GLN A 131 -3.08 18.90 -13.11
C GLN A 131 -2.69 17.71 -14.00
N SER A 132 -1.92 18.01 -15.05
CA SER A 132 -1.57 17.07 -16.11
C SER A 132 -0.49 16.09 -15.66
N LEU A 133 -0.91 14.90 -15.25
CA LEU A 133 -0.16 13.69 -15.57
C LEU A 133 -0.79 13.19 -16.86
N THR A 134 -0.08 13.23 -17.98
CA THR A 134 -0.55 12.59 -19.21
C THR A 134 -0.69 11.09 -18.92
N PRO A 135 -1.91 10.52 -18.86
CA PRO A 135 -2.03 9.08 -18.89
C PRO A 135 -1.51 8.62 -20.25
N GLU A 136 -0.76 7.52 -20.32
CA GLU A 136 -0.56 6.83 -21.59
C GLU A 136 -1.91 6.74 -22.32
N PRO A 137 -1.99 7.08 -23.63
CA PRO A 137 -3.25 6.95 -24.34
C PRO A 137 -3.63 5.48 -24.32
N ALA A 138 -4.75 5.13 -23.68
CA ALA A 138 -5.31 3.79 -23.75
C ALA A 138 -5.43 3.40 -25.24
N VAL A 139 -4.59 2.46 -25.67
CA VAL A 139 -4.53 1.98 -27.05
C VAL A 139 -5.58 0.89 -27.23
N ILE A 140 -6.52 1.13 -28.14
CA ILE A 140 -7.58 0.17 -28.49
C ILE A 140 -7.17 -0.53 -29.78
N LEU A 141 -7.23 -1.87 -29.77
CA LEU A 141 -6.92 -2.72 -30.93
C LEU A 141 -8.08 -3.65 -31.29
N GLU A 142 -9.04 -3.85 -30.40
CA GLU A 142 -10.16 -4.78 -30.62
C GLU A 142 -11.50 -4.09 -30.37
N PHE A 143 -12.54 -4.53 -31.08
CA PHE A 143 -13.94 -4.14 -30.90
C PHE A 143 -14.80 -5.39 -30.72
N LEU A 144 -15.76 -5.34 -29.80
CA LEU A 144 -16.85 -6.30 -29.69
C LEU A 144 -18.05 -5.78 -30.50
N VAL A 145 -18.44 -6.50 -31.54
CA VAL A 145 -19.54 -6.12 -32.43
C VAL A 145 -20.65 -7.16 -32.36
N LYS A 146 -21.88 -6.70 -32.10
CA LYS A 146 -23.10 -7.52 -32.17
C LYS A 146 -23.95 -7.07 -33.34
N LEU A 147 -24.51 -8.03 -34.08
CA LEU A 147 -25.37 -7.79 -35.22
C LEU A 147 -26.85 -7.91 -34.81
N LYS A 148 -27.74 -7.23 -35.53
CA LYS A 148 -29.20 -7.30 -35.28
C LYS A 148 -29.82 -8.64 -35.69
N ASP A 149 -29.21 -9.35 -36.65
CA ASP A 149 -29.63 -10.69 -37.07
C ASP A 149 -28.50 -11.69 -36.82
N ASP A 150 -28.69 -12.58 -35.84
CA ASP A 150 -27.76 -13.65 -35.49
C ASP A 150 -27.73 -14.79 -36.51
N ARG A 151 -28.59 -14.81 -37.55
CA ARG A 151 -28.56 -15.87 -38.59
C ARG A 151 -27.33 -15.81 -39.50
N LEU A 152 -26.56 -14.73 -39.45
CA LEU A 152 -25.24 -14.61 -40.07
C LEU A 152 -24.12 -15.33 -39.28
N ALA A 153 -24.43 -16.01 -38.18
CA ALA A 153 -23.47 -16.45 -37.16
C ALA A 153 -22.61 -17.69 -37.49
N LEU A 154 -22.73 -18.36 -38.65
CA LEU A 154 -22.02 -19.62 -38.89
C LEU A 154 -20.80 -19.54 -39.82
N SER A 155 -20.48 -18.37 -40.39
CA SER A 155 -19.28 -18.20 -41.22
C SER A 155 -18.70 -16.77 -41.09
N PRO A 156 -17.37 -16.56 -41.23
CA PRO A 156 -16.83 -15.23 -41.52
C PRO A 156 -17.34 -14.82 -42.91
N ASP A 157 -18.47 -14.13 -42.94
CA ASP A 157 -18.97 -13.51 -44.17
C ASP A 157 -17.98 -12.41 -44.57
N ASN A 158 -17.08 -12.73 -45.51
CA ASN A 158 -16.03 -11.83 -45.98
C ASN A 158 -16.62 -10.49 -46.47
N ASN A 159 -17.85 -10.50 -47.01
CA ASN A 159 -18.52 -9.29 -47.46
C ASN A 159 -18.89 -8.35 -46.31
N LEU A 160 -19.30 -8.88 -45.15
CA LEU A 160 -19.60 -8.07 -43.97
C LEU A 160 -18.33 -7.48 -43.37
N LEU A 161 -17.27 -8.27 -43.25
CA LEU A 161 -15.98 -7.77 -42.75
C LEU A 161 -15.38 -6.70 -43.67
N GLU A 162 -15.52 -6.86 -45.00
CA GLU A 162 -15.14 -5.85 -45.97
C GLU A 162 -15.97 -4.57 -45.82
N LYS A 163 -17.29 -4.69 -45.66
CA LYS A 163 -18.17 -3.54 -45.41
C LYS A 163 -17.79 -2.79 -44.14
N LEU A 164 -17.63 -3.50 -43.01
CA LEU A 164 -17.23 -2.91 -41.73
C LEU A 164 -15.85 -2.23 -41.84
N SER A 165 -14.89 -2.89 -42.50
CA SER A 165 -13.55 -2.33 -42.72
C SER A 165 -13.58 -1.07 -43.58
N ALA A 166 -14.40 -1.05 -44.63
CA ALA A 166 -14.57 0.10 -45.51
C ALA A 166 -15.21 1.28 -44.78
N THR A 167 -16.21 1.04 -43.93
CA THR A 167 -16.90 2.07 -43.14
C THR A 167 -15.95 2.84 -42.22
N ILE A 168 -14.99 2.16 -41.60
CA ILE A 168 -14.06 2.78 -40.64
C ILE A 168 -12.72 3.20 -41.27
N GLY A 169 -12.54 2.94 -42.57
CA GLY A 169 -11.29 3.22 -43.28
C GLY A 169 -10.09 2.41 -42.77
N GLN A 170 -10.34 1.27 -42.13
CA GLN A 170 -9.33 0.45 -41.48
C GLN A 170 -9.68 -1.04 -41.57
N ARG A 171 -8.69 -1.89 -41.85
CA ARG A 171 -8.92 -3.33 -41.97
C ARG A 171 -9.27 -3.94 -40.62
N LEU A 172 -10.42 -4.60 -40.56
CA LEU A 172 -10.85 -5.45 -39.46
C LEU A 172 -10.60 -6.92 -39.82
N THR A 173 -10.08 -7.68 -38.86
CA THR A 173 -9.99 -9.14 -38.94
C THR A 173 -10.82 -9.78 -37.84
N PHE A 174 -11.51 -10.87 -38.18
CA PHE A 174 -12.21 -11.66 -37.17
C PHE A 174 -11.21 -12.30 -36.21
N SER A 175 -11.45 -12.13 -34.90
CA SER A 175 -10.63 -12.71 -33.82
C SER A 175 -11.33 -13.92 -33.20
N ARG A 176 -12.52 -13.72 -32.61
CA ARG A 176 -13.27 -14.79 -31.91
C ARG A 176 -14.75 -14.46 -31.76
N ASN A 177 -15.56 -15.49 -31.53
CA ASN A 177 -16.96 -15.34 -31.12
C ASN A 177 -17.07 -15.30 -29.57
N THR A 178 -18.08 -14.61 -29.07
CA THR A 178 -18.49 -14.57 -27.65
C THR A 178 -20.01 -14.74 -27.57
N THR A 179 -20.54 -14.97 -26.37
CA THR A 179 -21.99 -15.01 -26.15
C THR A 179 -22.69 -13.71 -26.54
N VAL A 180 -21.98 -12.57 -26.40
CA VAL A 180 -22.53 -11.22 -26.57
C VAL A 180 -22.04 -10.53 -27.85
N GLY A 181 -21.55 -11.28 -28.84
CA GLY A 181 -21.08 -10.72 -30.10
C GLY A 181 -19.74 -11.29 -30.57
N ARG A 182 -19.09 -10.61 -31.50
CA ARG A 182 -17.85 -11.06 -32.16
C ARG A 182 -16.75 -10.05 -31.91
N VAL A 183 -15.56 -10.53 -31.59
CA VAL A 183 -14.39 -9.67 -31.44
C VAL A 183 -13.70 -9.52 -32.79
N LEU A 184 -13.52 -8.27 -33.21
CA LEU A 184 -12.84 -7.86 -34.42
C LEU A 184 -11.58 -7.08 -34.04
N THR A 185 -10.46 -7.36 -34.69
CA THR A 185 -9.17 -6.72 -34.43
C THR A 185 -8.85 -5.72 -35.53
N LEU A 186 -8.42 -4.52 -35.14
CA LEU A 186 -7.88 -3.49 -36.01
C LEU A 186 -6.45 -3.82 -36.40
N ASN A 187 -6.07 -3.54 -37.64
CA ASN A 187 -4.68 -3.69 -38.09
C ASN A 187 -3.70 -2.62 -37.52
N LYS A 188 -4.20 -1.59 -36.82
CA LYS A 188 -3.42 -0.51 -36.20
C LYS A 188 -4.16 -0.02 -34.96
N ALA A 189 -3.44 0.14 -33.85
CA ALA A 189 -4.00 0.66 -32.61
C ALA A 189 -4.46 2.13 -32.76
N ILE A 190 -5.50 2.48 -32.02
CA ILE A 190 -6.12 3.82 -32.02
C ILE A 190 -6.31 4.33 -30.58
N THR A 191 -6.56 5.63 -30.42
CA THR A 191 -6.85 6.23 -29.11
C THR A 191 -8.31 6.03 -28.69
N GLN A 192 -8.62 6.23 -27.41
CA GLN A 192 -10.00 6.22 -26.91
C GLN A 192 -10.92 7.24 -27.63
N SER A 193 -10.39 8.40 -28.05
CA SER A 193 -11.18 9.39 -28.80
C SER A 193 -11.49 8.92 -30.22
N GLN A 194 -10.53 8.28 -30.88
CA GLN A 194 -10.74 7.64 -32.19
C GLN A 194 -11.69 6.45 -32.08
N ALA A 195 -11.62 5.68 -30.99
CA ALA A 195 -12.50 4.55 -30.75
C ALA A 195 -13.97 4.94 -30.71
N ARG A 196 -14.30 6.07 -30.06
CA ARG A 196 -15.67 6.61 -30.06
C ARG A 196 -16.19 6.99 -31.44
N ILE A 197 -15.31 7.48 -32.32
CA ILE A 197 -15.69 7.80 -33.71
C ILE A 197 -15.95 6.51 -34.49
N ILE A 198 -15.08 5.50 -34.34
CA ILE A 198 -15.23 4.20 -34.99
C ILE A 198 -16.49 3.47 -34.52
N GLU A 199 -16.78 3.49 -33.21
CA GLU A 199 -18.04 3.00 -32.64
C GLU A 199 -19.24 3.61 -33.38
N GLN A 200 -19.33 4.95 -33.45
CA GLN A 200 -20.43 5.65 -34.13
C GLN A 200 -20.52 5.29 -35.62
N GLN A 201 -19.38 5.12 -36.30
CA GLN A 201 -19.35 4.74 -37.70
C GLN A 201 -19.87 3.30 -37.91
N LEU A 202 -19.42 2.35 -37.10
CA LEU A 202 -19.88 0.95 -37.18
C LEU A 202 -21.38 0.85 -36.88
N GLU A 203 -21.86 1.57 -35.87
CA GLU A 203 -23.27 1.56 -35.47
C GLU A 203 -24.19 2.33 -36.43
N SER A 204 -23.64 3.16 -37.32
CA SER A 204 -24.41 3.77 -38.41
C SER A 204 -24.89 2.74 -39.44
N LEU A 205 -24.32 1.54 -39.44
CA LEU A 205 -24.72 0.44 -40.30
C LEU A 205 -25.99 -0.23 -39.76
N SER A 206 -26.97 -0.43 -40.63
CA SER A 206 -28.26 -1.02 -40.25
C SER A 206 -28.13 -2.42 -39.66
N GLU A 207 -27.07 -3.17 -40.02
CA GLU A 207 -26.80 -4.53 -39.56
C GLU A 207 -26.20 -4.62 -38.15
N VAL A 208 -25.59 -3.53 -37.65
CA VAL A 208 -24.90 -3.50 -36.35
C VAL A 208 -25.89 -3.09 -35.26
N LEU A 209 -25.96 -3.88 -34.19
CA LEU A 209 -26.75 -3.59 -33.00
C LEU A 209 -25.96 -2.68 -32.03
N TYR A 210 -24.72 -3.06 -31.74
CA TYR A 210 -23.75 -2.26 -31.00
C TYR A 210 -22.32 -2.64 -31.40
N ALA A 211 -21.38 -1.71 -31.23
CA ALA A 211 -19.97 -1.91 -31.48
C ALA A 211 -19.11 -1.26 -30.38
N ASP A 212 -18.71 -2.04 -29.38
CA ASP A 212 -17.98 -1.52 -28.23
C ASP A 212 -16.46 -1.69 -28.44
N PRO A 213 -15.62 -0.68 -28.16
CA PRO A 213 -14.18 -0.90 -28.05
C PRO A 213 -13.92 -1.91 -26.93
N LEU A 214 -13.21 -2.99 -27.22
CA LEU A 214 -13.00 -4.06 -26.26
C LEU A 214 -12.07 -3.57 -25.14
N GLN A 215 -12.65 -3.36 -23.96
CA GLN A 215 -11.92 -2.99 -22.77
C GLN A 215 -11.44 -4.23 -22.03
N TRP A 216 -10.23 -4.15 -21.48
CA TRP A 216 -9.70 -5.18 -20.60
C TRP A 216 -10.04 -4.83 -19.17
N ALA A 217 -10.63 -5.77 -18.42
CA ALA A 217 -10.82 -5.59 -16.99
C ALA A 217 -9.44 -5.40 -16.34
N LYS A 218 -9.22 -4.24 -15.70
CA LYS A 218 -8.01 -4.02 -14.92
C LYS A 218 -8.06 -4.91 -13.69
N LYS A 219 -6.99 -5.66 -13.41
CA LYS A 219 -6.80 -6.28 -12.09
C LYS A 219 -6.82 -5.13 -11.07
N ASN A 220 -7.73 -5.20 -10.11
CA ASN A 220 -7.90 -4.14 -9.12
C ASN A 220 -6.76 -4.25 -8.10
N THR A 221 -5.57 -3.77 -8.45
CA THR A 221 -4.44 -3.73 -7.53
C THR A 221 -4.70 -2.61 -6.52
N ILE A 222 -4.61 -2.90 -5.23
CA ILE A 222 -4.73 -1.88 -4.19
C ILE A 222 -3.58 -0.89 -4.35
N VAL A 223 -3.92 0.35 -4.68
CA VAL A 223 -2.99 1.49 -4.72
C VAL A 223 -3.33 2.38 -3.53
N PRO A 224 -2.42 2.51 -2.55
CA PRO A 224 -2.58 3.46 -1.47
C PRO A 224 -2.68 4.90 -1.96
N ASN A 225 -3.40 5.76 -1.23
CA ASN A 225 -3.54 7.18 -1.57
C ASN A 225 -2.40 8.07 -1.05
N ASP A 226 -1.39 7.45 -0.44
CA ASP A 226 -0.21 8.08 0.14
C ASP A 226 0.73 8.56 -0.98
N PRO A 227 1.14 9.85 -0.98
CA PRO A 227 1.80 10.49 -2.12
C PRO A 227 3.15 9.86 -2.50
N ASP A 228 3.89 9.33 -1.53
CA ASP A 228 5.22 8.75 -1.76
C ASP A 228 5.20 7.23 -2.03
N PHE A 229 4.01 6.61 -2.06
CA PHE A 229 3.85 5.19 -2.37
C PHE A 229 4.52 4.79 -3.68
N TYR A 230 4.46 5.65 -4.71
CA TYR A 230 5.05 5.36 -6.00
C TYR A 230 6.58 5.15 -5.94
N GLY A 231 7.25 5.78 -4.98
CA GLY A 231 8.68 5.62 -4.73
C GLY A 231 9.05 4.37 -3.92
N GLN A 232 8.06 3.67 -3.33
CA GLN A 232 8.28 2.49 -2.49
C GLN A 232 8.44 1.22 -3.34
N TRP A 233 9.50 1.19 -4.16
CA TRP A 233 9.77 0.10 -5.09
C TRP A 233 9.76 -1.30 -4.44
N HIS A 234 10.16 -1.37 -3.17
CA HIS A 234 10.23 -2.59 -2.38
C HIS A 234 8.88 -3.28 -2.17
N LEU A 235 7.76 -2.56 -2.35
CA LEU A 235 6.41 -3.09 -2.19
C LEU A 235 5.87 -3.74 -3.47
N TYR A 236 6.49 -3.52 -4.62
CA TYR A 236 6.01 -4.03 -5.90
C TYR A 236 6.42 -5.48 -6.17
N ASP A 237 5.80 -6.05 -7.21
CA ASP A 237 6.15 -7.34 -7.76
C ASP A 237 7.49 -7.31 -8.53
N ALA A 238 7.95 -8.50 -8.93
CA ALA A 238 9.21 -8.69 -9.63
C ALA A 238 9.24 -8.07 -11.05
N VAL A 239 8.07 -7.84 -11.65
CA VAL A 239 7.97 -7.23 -13.00
C VAL A 239 8.24 -5.74 -12.91
N THR A 240 7.74 -5.10 -11.86
CA THR A 240 7.91 -3.68 -11.60
C THR A 240 9.26 -3.40 -10.95
N SER A 241 9.70 -4.26 -10.03
CA SER A 241 11.02 -4.19 -9.41
C SER A 241 11.55 -5.59 -9.11
N ALA A 242 12.64 -5.97 -9.78
CA ALA A 242 13.23 -7.30 -9.62
C ALA A 242 13.67 -7.63 -8.19
N GLY A 243 13.89 -6.63 -7.33
CA GLY A 243 14.15 -6.81 -5.90
C GLY A 243 12.93 -6.71 -4.98
N GLY A 244 11.75 -6.37 -5.51
CA GLY A 244 10.53 -6.11 -4.74
C GLY A 244 9.95 -7.36 -4.06
N ALA A 245 9.20 -7.15 -2.98
CA ALA A 245 8.64 -8.19 -2.11
C ALA A 245 7.18 -8.59 -2.44
N ASN A 246 6.61 -8.07 -3.53
CA ASN A 246 5.24 -8.35 -3.99
C ASN A 246 4.14 -8.08 -2.94
N VAL A 247 4.33 -7.06 -2.11
CA VAL A 247 3.40 -6.68 -1.04
C VAL A 247 2.11 -6.09 -1.59
N GLN A 248 2.19 -5.31 -2.68
CA GLN A 248 1.02 -4.67 -3.27
C GLN A 248 -0.02 -5.71 -3.74
N SER A 249 0.43 -6.82 -4.33
CA SER A 249 -0.45 -7.92 -4.72
C SER A 249 -1.02 -8.66 -3.51
N ALA A 250 -0.22 -8.84 -2.46
CA ALA A 250 -0.64 -9.46 -1.20
C ALA A 250 -1.79 -8.71 -0.51
N TRP A 251 -1.90 -7.39 -0.67
CA TRP A 251 -3.02 -6.63 -0.09
C TRP A 251 -4.39 -7.03 -0.63
N ASN A 252 -4.46 -7.64 -1.82
CA ASN A 252 -5.71 -8.20 -2.36
C ASN A 252 -6.21 -9.41 -1.56
N ILE A 253 -5.32 -10.05 -0.78
CA ILE A 253 -5.66 -11.16 0.11
C ILE A 253 -6.03 -10.63 1.50
N THR A 254 -5.18 -9.79 2.09
CA THR A 254 -5.44 -9.14 3.38
C THR A 254 -4.61 -7.87 3.54
N LYS A 255 -5.17 -6.87 4.21
CA LYS A 255 -4.47 -5.66 4.66
C LYS A 255 -4.01 -5.78 6.12
N GLY A 256 -4.08 -6.99 6.67
CA GLY A 256 -3.74 -7.33 8.05
C GLY A 256 -4.85 -7.10 9.07
N THR A 257 -4.48 -7.19 10.35
CA THR A 257 -5.36 -7.01 11.51
C THR A 257 -4.59 -6.37 12.67
N SER A 258 -5.29 -5.64 13.53
CA SER A 258 -4.72 -4.99 14.73
C SER A 258 -4.49 -5.94 15.90
N ASN A 259 -4.94 -7.19 15.77
CA ASN A 259 -4.75 -8.23 16.79
C ASN A 259 -3.33 -8.81 16.82
N ILE A 260 -2.53 -8.58 15.76
CA ILE A 260 -1.14 -9.02 15.68
C ILE A 260 -0.23 -7.86 16.07
N GLY A 261 0.45 -7.99 17.22
CA GLY A 261 1.49 -7.06 17.64
C GLY A 261 2.84 -7.44 17.04
N VAL A 262 3.51 -6.45 16.44
CA VAL A 262 4.91 -6.55 16.01
C VAL A 262 5.74 -5.72 16.98
N ALA A 263 6.67 -6.34 17.69
CA ALA A 263 7.63 -5.62 18.51
C ALA A 263 8.83 -5.21 17.67
N ILE A 264 9.20 -3.93 17.74
CA ILE A 264 10.37 -3.36 17.09
C ILE A 264 11.39 -3.13 18.21
N ILE A 265 12.42 -3.98 18.26
CA ILE A 265 13.48 -3.94 19.27
C ILE A 265 14.64 -3.13 18.68
N ASP A 266 14.74 -1.85 19.05
CA ASP A 266 15.49 -0.85 18.29
C ASP A 266 15.78 0.44 19.13
N THR A 267 16.03 1.60 18.49
CA THR A 267 16.31 2.91 19.12
C THR A 267 15.13 3.57 19.84
N GLY A 268 13.93 2.98 19.71
CA GLY A 268 12.66 3.57 20.14
C GLY A 268 11.81 3.98 18.96
N ALA A 269 10.82 4.85 19.21
CA ALA A 269 9.95 5.36 18.15
C ALA A 269 9.53 6.82 18.35
N LEU A 270 9.34 7.52 17.23
CA LEU A 270 8.77 8.86 17.16
C LEU A 270 7.25 8.79 17.28
N PHE A 271 6.74 8.78 18.52
CA PHE A 271 5.30 8.71 18.80
C PHE A 271 4.47 9.84 18.18
N SER A 272 5.08 11.00 17.93
CA SER A 272 4.43 12.18 17.34
C SER A 272 4.55 12.26 15.82
N HIS A 273 5.20 11.29 15.16
CA HIS A 273 5.24 11.28 13.70
C HIS A 273 3.84 10.97 13.15
N PRO A 274 3.22 11.83 12.32
CA PRO A 274 1.83 11.69 11.87
C PRO A 274 1.53 10.33 11.24
N ASP A 275 2.51 9.80 10.51
CA ASP A 275 2.37 8.52 9.82
C ASP A 275 2.56 7.28 10.73
N LEU A 276 3.01 7.47 11.98
CA LEU A 276 3.23 6.37 12.95
C LEU A 276 2.19 6.32 14.07
N GLU A 277 1.44 7.41 14.30
CA GLU A 277 0.52 7.54 15.44
C GLU A 277 -0.48 6.39 15.56
N ARG A 278 -0.99 5.88 14.44
CA ARG A 278 -1.95 4.76 14.42
C ARG A 278 -1.31 3.48 14.93
N ALA A 279 -0.13 3.13 14.42
CA ALA A 279 0.55 1.89 14.74
C ALA A 279 1.03 1.85 16.19
N LEU A 280 1.54 2.98 16.67
CA LEU A 280 2.01 3.16 18.04
C LEU A 280 0.85 3.41 19.02
N GLY A 281 -0.30 3.83 18.52
CA GLY A 281 -1.47 4.19 19.33
C GLY A 281 -1.25 5.45 20.16
N SER A 282 -0.54 6.43 19.60
CA SER A 282 -0.14 7.69 20.26
C SER A 282 -1.32 8.50 20.76
N ASN A 283 -2.46 8.45 20.06
CA ASN A 283 -3.69 9.16 20.42
C ASN A 283 -4.55 8.43 21.47
N ARG A 284 -4.02 7.40 22.15
CA ARG A 284 -4.76 6.60 23.14
C ARG A 284 -4.26 6.86 24.56
N PRO A 285 -5.14 6.75 25.57
CA PRO A 285 -4.73 6.82 26.97
C PRO A 285 -3.60 5.82 27.26
N ARG A 286 -2.67 6.24 28.12
CA ARG A 286 -1.49 5.44 28.51
C ARG A 286 -0.57 5.08 27.33
N MET A 287 -0.36 6.00 26.39
CA MET A 287 0.62 5.84 25.30
C MET A 287 1.99 5.40 25.82
N LYS A 288 2.41 5.95 26.97
CA LYS A 288 3.65 5.60 27.66
C LYS A 288 3.68 4.17 28.23
N GLU A 289 2.64 3.34 28.08
CA GLU A 289 2.64 1.94 28.52
C GLU A 289 2.53 0.97 27.32
N ARG A 290 2.74 1.47 26.09
CA ARG A 290 2.59 0.71 24.83
C ARG A 290 3.90 0.15 24.29
N GLY A 291 5.01 0.58 24.86
CA GLY A 291 6.36 0.08 24.67
C GLY A 291 7.08 0.04 26.01
N TRP A 292 8.38 -0.20 25.97
CA TRP A 292 9.24 -0.06 27.15
C TRP A 292 10.64 0.35 26.74
N ASP A 293 11.26 1.21 27.54
CA ASP A 293 12.68 1.53 27.47
C ASP A 293 13.46 0.60 28.39
N LEU A 294 14.34 -0.20 27.79
CA LEU A 294 15.16 -1.17 28.48
C LEU A 294 16.61 -0.69 28.62
N ILE A 295 16.95 0.52 28.17
CA ILE A 295 18.30 1.07 28.30
C ILE A 295 18.59 1.34 29.78
N SER A 296 19.58 0.63 30.31
CA SER A 296 19.90 0.68 31.74
C SER A 296 20.77 1.89 32.11
N ASP A 297 21.64 2.36 31.20
CA ASP A 297 22.50 3.53 31.41
C ASP A 297 21.78 4.84 31.03
N PRO A 298 21.48 5.73 32.00
CA PRO A 298 20.81 7.00 31.73
C PRO A 298 21.55 7.93 30.76
N THR A 299 22.88 7.83 30.71
CA THR A 299 23.68 8.63 29.79
C THR A 299 23.46 8.19 28.34
N ASN A 300 23.29 6.88 28.14
CA ASN A 300 22.99 6.30 26.84
C ASN A 300 21.52 6.54 26.43
N ALA A 301 20.60 6.45 27.39
CA ALA A 301 19.16 6.63 27.19
C ALA A 301 18.76 8.09 26.88
N ARG A 302 19.46 9.08 27.47
CA ARG A 302 19.28 10.53 27.22
C ARG A 302 17.93 11.12 27.62
N ASP A 303 17.12 10.42 28.39
CA ASP A 303 15.82 10.83 28.93
C ASP A 303 15.88 11.26 30.41
N GLY A 304 16.96 10.89 31.12
CA GLY A 304 17.25 11.36 32.47
C GLY A 304 17.15 10.27 33.55
N ASP A 305 16.78 9.06 33.19
CA ASP A 305 16.76 7.87 34.04
C ASP A 305 17.19 6.62 33.26
N GLY A 306 17.15 5.45 33.91
CA GLY A 306 17.35 4.17 33.21
C GLY A 306 16.00 3.62 32.77
N ARG A 307 15.90 2.29 32.67
CA ARG A 307 14.67 1.58 32.25
C ARG A 307 13.36 2.19 32.76
N ASP A 308 12.50 2.60 31.82
CA ASP A 308 11.24 3.27 32.10
C ASP A 308 10.16 2.88 31.04
N PRO A 309 8.88 3.22 31.24
CA PRO A 309 7.83 2.74 30.35
C PRO A 309 7.77 3.50 28.99
N TYR A 310 8.48 4.62 28.83
CA TYR A 310 8.41 5.46 27.63
C TYR A 310 9.52 5.16 26.61
N ALA A 311 9.24 4.26 25.66
CA ALA A 311 10.13 3.91 24.55
C ALA A 311 10.24 4.98 23.43
N GLY A 312 10.24 6.26 23.78
CA GLY A 312 10.43 7.35 22.83
C GLY A 312 11.87 7.42 22.32
N ASP A 313 12.06 7.65 21.04
CA ASP A 313 13.41 7.87 20.51
C ASP A 313 13.88 9.28 20.86
N GLU A 314 14.84 9.38 21.79
CA GLU A 314 15.43 10.65 22.22
C GLU A 314 16.50 11.19 21.25
N GLY A 315 16.93 10.39 20.28
CA GLY A 315 18.01 10.68 19.35
C GLY A 315 19.35 10.08 19.78
N ASP A 316 19.99 9.40 18.84
CA ASP A 316 21.22 8.63 19.06
C ASP A 316 22.48 9.29 18.48
N TRP A 317 22.42 10.57 18.10
CA TRP A 317 23.59 11.33 17.62
C TRP A 317 24.82 11.06 18.49
N THR A 318 25.95 10.67 17.91
CA THR A 318 27.03 10.08 18.71
C THR A 318 27.69 11.13 19.63
N PRO A 319 27.78 10.87 20.95
CA PRO A 319 28.49 11.74 21.87
C PRO A 319 30.02 11.64 21.66
N ALA A 320 30.77 12.64 22.14
CA ALA A 320 32.24 12.64 22.08
C ALA A 320 32.89 11.45 22.84
N VAL A 321 32.16 10.82 23.75
CA VAL A 321 32.60 9.64 24.51
C VAL A 321 31.45 8.63 24.58
N CYS A 322 31.71 7.40 24.15
CA CYS A 322 30.80 6.27 24.30
C CYS A 322 31.45 5.17 25.13
N LEU A 323 30.80 4.79 26.24
CA LEU A 323 31.22 3.69 27.11
C LEU A 323 32.71 3.73 27.51
N GLY A 324 33.23 4.92 27.77
CA GLY A 324 34.63 5.14 28.17
C GLY A 324 35.65 5.19 27.02
N SER A 325 35.22 5.05 25.76
CA SER A 325 36.05 5.32 24.58
C SER A 325 35.70 6.67 23.97
N ILE A 326 36.71 7.46 23.63
CA ILE A 326 36.53 8.68 22.84
C ILE A 326 36.07 8.26 21.44
N SER A 327 34.89 8.71 21.04
CA SER A 327 34.46 8.62 19.64
C SER A 327 34.88 9.91 18.94
N THR A 328 35.74 9.80 17.93
CA THR A 328 36.05 10.93 17.03
C THR A 328 35.00 11.11 15.93
N ASP A 329 34.10 10.14 15.80
CA ASP A 329 33.06 10.14 14.79
C ASP A 329 31.81 10.74 15.43
N THR A 330 31.45 11.97 15.00
CA THR A 330 30.17 12.60 15.31
C THR A 330 29.20 12.37 14.16
N SER A 331 28.12 11.63 14.39
CA SER A 331 27.01 11.44 13.46
C SER A 331 25.72 12.07 14.01
N PRO A 332 24.84 12.58 13.14
CA PRO A 332 23.50 12.98 13.54
C PRO A 332 22.66 11.75 13.94
N SER A 333 21.55 11.99 14.63
CA SER A 333 20.57 10.95 14.92
C SER A 333 19.99 10.36 13.63
N ASP A 334 19.80 9.05 13.61
CA ASP A 334 19.28 8.34 12.44
C ASP A 334 17.78 7.96 12.55
N TRP A 335 17.20 8.02 13.76
CA TRP A 335 15.79 7.69 13.99
C TRP A 335 15.43 6.26 13.53
N HIS A 336 16.38 5.34 13.63
CA HIS A 336 16.35 4.01 13.03
C HIS A 336 15.08 3.22 13.36
N GLY A 337 14.68 3.13 14.64
CA GLY A 337 13.49 2.39 15.06
C GLY A 337 12.16 2.95 14.51
N SER A 338 12.11 4.26 14.24
CA SER A 338 10.95 4.91 13.62
C SER A 338 10.84 4.58 12.13
N HIS A 339 11.99 4.53 11.44
CA HIS A 339 12.07 4.09 10.05
C HIS A 339 11.59 2.64 9.92
N MET A 340 12.04 1.75 10.82
CA MET A 340 11.60 0.35 10.87
C MET A 340 10.09 0.23 11.13
N THR A 341 9.58 1.01 12.08
CA THR A 341 8.15 1.07 12.41
C THR A 341 7.31 1.46 11.19
N GLY A 342 7.78 2.44 10.42
CA GLY A 342 7.11 2.89 9.20
C GLY A 342 7.03 1.83 8.11
N ILE A 343 8.13 1.09 7.86
CA ILE A 343 8.13 -0.02 6.90
C ILE A 343 7.08 -1.07 7.26
N VAL A 344 6.97 -1.43 8.55
CA VAL A 344 5.98 -2.41 9.01
C VAL A 344 4.56 -1.84 8.90
N ALA A 345 4.34 -0.62 9.38
CA ALA A 345 3.00 -0.16 9.75
C ALA A 345 2.77 1.36 9.66
N ALA A 346 3.43 2.08 8.74
CA ALA A 346 3.02 3.44 8.40
C ALA A 346 1.50 3.52 8.13
N THR A 347 0.92 4.70 8.35
CA THR A 347 -0.53 4.89 8.39
C THR A 347 -1.06 5.03 6.98
N THR A 348 -1.27 3.89 6.34
CA THR A 348 -1.62 3.85 4.92
C THR A 348 -3.05 4.32 4.64
N ASN A 349 -3.21 5.03 3.52
CA ASN A 349 -4.41 5.71 3.08
C ASN A 349 -4.79 6.97 3.88
N ASN A 350 -3.82 7.69 4.41
CA ASN A 350 -4.04 8.94 5.15
C ASN A 350 -3.71 10.21 4.33
N HIS A 351 -3.47 10.07 3.02
CA HIS A 351 -3.04 11.12 2.10
C HIS A 351 -1.70 11.79 2.45
N GLN A 352 -0.83 11.11 3.21
CA GLN A 352 0.45 11.64 3.67
C GLN A 352 1.53 10.56 3.55
N GLY A 353 2.76 10.97 3.21
CA GLY A 353 3.91 10.08 3.28
C GLY A 353 3.75 8.76 2.53
N VAL A 354 3.95 7.66 3.27
CA VAL A 354 4.23 6.33 2.73
C VAL A 354 3.21 5.28 3.21
N ALA A 355 3.16 4.15 2.50
CA ALA A 355 2.43 2.98 2.92
C ALA A 355 3.29 2.06 3.80
N GLY A 356 2.68 1.47 4.83
CA GLY A 356 3.25 0.37 5.60
C GLY A 356 2.78 -0.97 5.07
N ILE A 357 3.57 -2.02 5.26
CA ILE A 357 3.23 -3.36 4.76
C ILE A 357 1.92 -3.88 5.35
N ASN A 358 1.70 -3.67 6.65
CA ASN A 358 0.47 -4.06 7.33
C ASN A 358 -0.30 -2.82 7.81
N PHE A 359 -1.36 -2.49 7.07
CA PHE A 359 -2.18 -1.27 7.28
C PHE A 359 -2.86 -1.24 8.65
N LYS A 360 -2.96 -2.38 9.32
CA LYS A 360 -3.67 -2.52 10.59
C LYS A 360 -2.79 -2.97 11.74
N ALA A 361 -1.51 -3.29 11.50
CA ALA A 361 -0.59 -3.75 12.54
C ALA A 361 -0.52 -2.75 13.70
N ARG A 362 -0.39 -3.30 14.89
CA ARG A 362 -0.01 -2.57 16.09
C ARG A 362 1.48 -2.81 16.34
N VAL A 363 2.23 -1.75 16.53
CA VAL A 363 3.65 -1.83 16.84
C VAL A 363 3.85 -1.64 18.35
N VAL A 364 4.77 -2.42 18.92
CA VAL A 364 5.25 -2.30 20.30
C VAL A 364 6.72 -1.89 20.23
N PRO A 365 7.07 -0.61 20.41
CA PRO A 365 8.46 -0.20 20.46
C PRO A 365 9.12 -0.74 21.74
N VAL A 366 10.30 -1.33 21.59
CA VAL A 366 11.14 -1.84 22.67
C VAL A 366 12.49 -1.18 22.49
N ARG A 367 12.72 -0.10 23.26
CA ARG A 367 13.90 0.74 23.11
C ARG A 367 15.07 0.09 23.85
N VAL A 368 16.10 -0.31 23.11
CA VAL A 368 17.31 -0.98 23.65
C VAL A 368 18.60 -0.37 23.11
N LEU A 369 18.49 0.55 22.14
CA LEU A 369 19.61 1.27 21.54
C LEU A 369 19.48 2.77 21.84
N GLY A 370 20.56 3.39 22.28
CA GLY A 370 20.65 4.82 22.53
C GLY A 370 21.87 5.43 21.86
N ALA A 371 22.41 6.50 22.45
CA ALA A 371 23.53 7.29 21.96
C ALA A 371 24.79 6.52 21.53
N CYS A 372 25.00 5.33 22.11
CA CYS A 372 26.19 4.51 21.96
C CYS A 372 25.84 3.09 21.50
N GLY A 373 24.69 2.92 20.84
CA GLY A 373 24.10 1.61 20.61
C GLY A 373 23.47 1.06 21.88
N GLY A 374 23.55 -0.27 22.07
CA GLY A 374 22.96 -0.94 23.22
C GLY A 374 23.74 -2.18 23.62
N SER A 375 23.60 -2.57 24.88
CA SER A 375 24.22 -3.77 25.41
C SER A 375 23.31 -5.00 25.18
N PHE A 376 23.91 -6.16 24.96
CA PHE A 376 23.14 -7.37 24.65
C PHE A 376 22.31 -7.88 25.83
N ASP A 377 22.63 -7.53 27.07
CA ASP A 377 21.76 -7.79 28.23
C ASP A 377 20.44 -6.99 28.16
N ASP A 378 20.49 -5.70 27.83
CA ASP A 378 19.29 -4.88 27.60
C ASP A 378 18.49 -5.38 26.38
N VAL A 379 19.18 -5.80 25.30
CA VAL A 379 18.54 -6.45 24.14
C VAL A 379 17.84 -7.75 24.53
N ASN A 380 18.52 -8.60 25.30
CA ASN A 380 17.97 -9.89 25.74
C ASN A 380 16.78 -9.70 26.68
N ASP A 381 16.84 -8.74 27.62
CA ASP A 381 15.71 -8.35 28.47
C ASP A 381 14.56 -7.76 27.65
N GLY A 382 14.87 -6.99 26.60
CA GLY A 382 13.88 -6.51 25.62
C GLY A 382 13.16 -7.65 24.91
N ILE A 383 13.88 -8.71 24.50
CA ILE A 383 13.28 -9.94 23.94
C ILE A 383 12.36 -10.60 24.96
N TYR A 384 12.82 -10.81 26.20
CA TYR A 384 12.02 -11.43 27.26
C TYR A 384 10.74 -10.63 27.53
N TRP A 385 10.86 -9.30 27.67
CA TRP A 385 9.73 -8.41 27.93
C TRP A 385 8.73 -8.41 26.78
N ALA A 386 9.22 -8.27 25.54
CA ALA A 386 8.38 -8.33 24.34
C ALA A 386 7.64 -9.67 24.22
N ALA A 387 8.29 -10.77 24.63
CA ALA A 387 7.72 -12.11 24.65
C ALA A 387 6.76 -12.40 25.82
N GLY A 388 6.50 -11.40 26.67
CA GLY A 388 5.56 -11.49 27.79
C GLY A 388 6.18 -12.10 29.06
N GLY A 389 7.50 -12.01 29.22
CA GLY A 389 8.18 -12.21 30.49
C GLY A 389 7.65 -11.24 31.56
N LYS A 390 7.48 -11.72 32.79
CA LYS A 390 6.89 -10.94 33.89
C LYS A 390 7.93 -10.40 34.87
N ASP A 391 9.11 -11.00 34.88
CA ASP A 391 10.14 -10.78 35.90
C ASP A 391 11.35 -10.01 35.34
N VAL A 392 11.15 -9.25 34.25
CA VAL A 392 12.22 -8.41 33.68
C VAL A 392 12.45 -7.21 34.60
N PRO A 393 13.66 -7.04 35.17
CA PRO A 393 13.95 -6.00 36.16
C PRO A 393 13.65 -4.59 35.65
N GLY A 394 13.05 -3.76 36.51
CA GLY A 394 12.70 -2.37 36.18
C GLY A 394 11.46 -2.22 35.31
N THR A 395 10.75 -3.31 34.98
CA THR A 395 9.61 -3.28 34.05
C THR A 395 8.27 -3.66 34.70
N LYS A 396 7.17 -3.22 34.08
CA LYS A 396 5.86 -3.85 34.29
C LYS A 396 5.63 -4.93 33.23
N PRO A 397 4.83 -5.97 33.51
CA PRO A 397 4.52 -7.00 32.52
C PRO A 397 3.94 -6.42 31.23
N ASN A 398 4.43 -6.89 30.09
CA ASN A 398 3.89 -6.53 28.79
C ASN A 398 2.46 -7.08 28.63
N LEU A 399 1.47 -6.19 28.58
CA LEU A 399 0.06 -6.56 28.37
C LEU A 399 -0.32 -6.66 26.89
N GLN A 400 0.61 -6.29 26.00
CA GLN A 400 0.39 -6.32 24.56
C GLN A 400 0.59 -7.74 24.01
N LYS A 401 -0.32 -8.20 23.15
CA LYS A 401 -0.15 -9.46 22.41
C LYS A 401 0.86 -9.24 21.29
N VAL A 402 2.09 -9.72 21.47
CA VAL A 402 3.16 -9.72 20.45
C VAL A 402 3.26 -11.10 19.83
N LYS A 403 3.46 -11.16 18.51
CA LYS A 403 3.66 -12.40 17.75
C LYS A 403 4.87 -12.37 16.82
N VAL A 404 5.45 -11.19 16.62
CA VAL A 404 6.66 -11.01 15.81
C VAL A 404 7.62 -10.10 16.58
N LEU A 405 8.88 -10.50 16.72
CA LEU A 405 9.97 -9.63 17.11
C LEU A 405 10.76 -9.28 15.85
N SER A 406 10.91 -7.99 15.58
CA SER A 406 11.74 -7.45 14.50
C SER A 406 12.96 -6.81 15.13
N MET A 407 14.14 -7.34 14.84
CA MET A 407 15.41 -6.90 15.43
C MET A 407 16.35 -6.46 14.33
N SER A 408 16.37 -5.15 14.08
CA SER A 408 17.21 -4.53 13.05
C SER A 408 18.56 -4.08 13.61
N LEU A 409 19.17 -4.95 14.41
CA LEU A 409 20.39 -4.70 15.17
C LEU A 409 21.31 -5.93 15.14
N GLY A 410 22.55 -5.76 15.54
CA GLY A 410 23.47 -6.87 15.72
C GLY A 410 24.91 -6.45 15.96
N ALA A 411 25.77 -7.44 16.11
CA ALA A 411 27.22 -7.28 16.22
C ALA A 411 27.94 -8.42 15.50
N ASP A 412 29.15 -8.16 15.01
CA ASP A 412 30.00 -9.14 14.30
C ASP A 412 30.74 -10.05 15.28
N VAL A 413 29.97 -10.67 16.16
CA VAL A 413 30.40 -11.72 17.09
C VAL A 413 29.41 -12.89 17.03
N PRO A 414 29.85 -14.15 17.18
CA PRO A 414 28.93 -15.29 17.19
C PRO A 414 27.89 -15.21 18.30
N CYS A 415 26.72 -15.80 18.06
CA CYS A 415 25.64 -15.89 19.04
C CYS A 415 26.13 -16.48 20.37
N SER A 416 25.92 -15.76 21.46
CA SER A 416 26.25 -16.23 22.81
C SER A 416 25.13 -17.11 23.40
N ASP A 417 25.43 -17.83 24.49
CA ASP A 417 24.42 -18.64 25.17
C ASP A 417 23.28 -17.80 25.76
N SER A 418 23.56 -16.57 26.21
CA SER A 418 22.54 -15.63 26.70
C SER A 418 21.62 -15.15 25.58
N ASP A 419 22.18 -14.81 24.41
CA ASP A 419 21.39 -14.38 23.26
C ASP A 419 20.48 -15.52 22.77
N GLN A 420 21.05 -16.74 22.70
CA GLN A 420 20.28 -17.92 22.33
C GLN A 420 19.17 -18.22 23.33
N ALA A 421 19.42 -18.07 24.64
CA ALA A 421 18.40 -18.31 25.66
C ALA A 421 17.22 -17.33 25.53
N ALA A 422 17.48 -16.05 25.25
CA ALA A 422 16.43 -15.06 25.01
C ALA A 422 15.60 -15.39 23.76
N ILE A 423 16.26 -15.80 22.67
CA ILE A 423 15.60 -16.23 21.44
C ILE A 423 14.76 -17.50 21.66
N ASP A 424 15.32 -18.50 22.34
CA ASP A 424 14.62 -19.75 22.66
C ASP A 424 13.39 -19.47 23.53
N TYR A 425 13.47 -18.53 24.46
CA TYR A 425 12.32 -18.07 25.23
C TYR A 425 11.23 -17.51 24.30
N ALA A 426 11.54 -16.55 23.42
CA ALA A 426 10.56 -15.99 22.49
C ALA A 426 9.92 -17.06 21.59
N LEU A 427 10.74 -17.96 21.02
CA LEU A 427 10.26 -19.06 20.19
C LEU A 427 9.34 -20.01 20.96
N SER A 428 9.64 -20.31 22.23
CA SER A 428 8.79 -21.15 23.10
C SER A 428 7.41 -20.55 23.36
N ARG A 429 7.28 -19.23 23.23
CA ARG A 429 6.01 -18.48 23.33
C ARG A 429 5.24 -18.41 22.00
N GLY A 430 5.76 -19.08 20.97
CA GLY A 430 5.20 -19.06 19.62
C GLY A 430 5.35 -17.70 18.94
N ILE A 431 6.40 -16.96 19.28
CA ILE A 431 6.71 -15.65 18.69
C ILE A 431 7.80 -15.85 17.63
N THR A 432 7.57 -15.31 16.44
CA THR A 432 8.54 -15.35 15.35
C THR A 432 9.60 -14.28 15.55
N VAL A 433 10.88 -14.65 15.47
CA VAL A 433 12.01 -13.73 15.64
C VAL A 433 12.66 -13.49 14.27
N VAL A 434 12.62 -12.26 13.80
CA VAL A 434 13.18 -11.81 12.51
C VAL A 434 14.35 -10.88 12.80
N VAL A 435 15.51 -11.18 12.22
CA VAL A 435 16.78 -10.50 12.57
C VAL A 435 17.54 -10.04 11.33
N ALA A 436 18.16 -8.88 11.42
CA ALA A 436 19.04 -8.36 10.39
C ALA A 436 20.29 -9.23 10.24
N GLY A 437 20.69 -9.44 8.99
CA GLY A 437 21.85 -10.25 8.65
C GLY A 437 23.22 -9.63 8.91
N GLY A 438 23.30 -8.30 9.08
CA GLY A 438 24.54 -7.55 9.23
C GLY A 438 25.03 -6.93 7.91
N ASN A 439 25.76 -5.82 8.00
CA ASN A 439 26.14 -4.97 6.87
C ASN A 439 27.65 -4.97 6.56
N SER A 440 28.37 -6.02 6.99
CA SER A 440 29.82 -6.13 6.90
C SER A 440 30.31 -7.05 5.77
N SER A 441 29.39 -7.57 4.94
CA SER A 441 29.70 -8.51 3.85
C SER A 441 30.50 -9.75 4.31
N ILE A 442 30.16 -10.28 5.49
CA ILE A 442 30.78 -11.48 6.09
C ILE A 442 29.82 -12.67 6.11
N ASP A 443 30.32 -13.84 6.55
CA ASP A 443 29.46 -14.99 6.86
C ASP A 443 28.58 -14.67 8.07
N MET A 444 27.27 -14.62 7.86
CA MET A 444 26.23 -14.29 8.83
C MET A 444 26.26 -15.17 10.09
N LYS A 445 26.89 -16.36 10.02
CA LYS A 445 27.12 -17.22 11.19
C LYS A 445 28.03 -16.57 12.24
N LEU A 446 28.83 -15.59 11.83
CA LEU A 446 29.77 -14.86 12.70
C LEU A 446 29.15 -13.63 13.35
N SER A 447 27.85 -13.38 13.16
CA SER A 447 27.14 -12.23 13.73
C SER A 447 26.02 -12.68 14.67
N THR A 448 25.67 -11.86 15.64
CA THR A 448 24.55 -12.07 16.57
C THR A 448 23.57 -10.90 16.42
N PRO A 449 22.25 -11.13 16.45
CA PRO A 449 21.55 -12.41 16.64
C PRO A 449 21.38 -13.24 15.35
N ALA A 450 21.88 -12.78 14.20
CA ALA A 450 21.71 -13.46 12.91
C ALA A 450 22.20 -14.92 12.88
N GLY A 451 23.30 -15.20 13.57
CA GLY A 451 23.90 -16.52 13.74
C GLY A 451 23.22 -17.42 14.79
N CYS A 452 22.23 -16.90 15.53
CA CYS A 452 21.49 -17.68 16.50
C CYS A 452 20.55 -18.69 15.82
N ARG A 453 20.25 -19.78 16.53
CA ARG A 453 19.33 -20.82 16.03
C ARG A 453 17.88 -20.36 16.15
N GLY A 454 17.05 -20.81 15.22
CA GLY A 454 15.59 -20.62 15.25
C GLY A 454 15.09 -19.27 14.71
N VAL A 455 15.96 -18.28 14.54
CA VAL A 455 15.61 -16.98 13.95
C VAL A 455 15.38 -17.06 12.43
N ILE A 456 14.69 -16.06 11.89
CA ILE A 456 14.66 -15.76 10.46
C ILE A 456 15.73 -14.69 10.20
N ALA A 457 16.91 -15.14 9.76
CA ALA A 457 18.02 -14.25 9.44
C ALA A 457 17.89 -13.72 8.01
N VAL A 458 17.87 -12.39 7.85
CA VAL A 458 17.48 -11.70 6.62
C VAL A 458 18.68 -11.05 5.92
N SER A 459 18.94 -11.43 4.67
CA SER A 459 19.87 -10.72 3.78
C SER A 459 19.15 -9.63 2.98
N ALA A 460 19.90 -8.66 2.47
CA ALA A 460 19.37 -7.51 1.74
C ALA A 460 19.63 -7.61 0.24
N VAL A 461 18.61 -7.32 -0.57
CA VAL A 461 18.74 -7.08 -2.02
C VAL A 461 18.46 -5.63 -2.38
N GLY A 462 19.10 -5.18 -3.46
CA GLY A 462 18.77 -3.90 -4.09
C GLY A 462 17.59 -4.01 -5.07
N PRO A 463 17.21 -2.91 -5.74
CA PRO A 463 16.10 -2.86 -6.70
C PRO A 463 16.24 -3.82 -7.90
N THR A 464 17.48 -4.19 -8.26
CA THR A 464 17.75 -5.14 -9.35
C THR A 464 17.54 -6.59 -8.93
N GLY A 465 17.33 -6.86 -7.63
CA GLY A 465 17.18 -8.21 -7.09
C GLY A 465 18.49 -8.95 -6.85
N ASP A 466 19.65 -8.35 -7.13
CA ASP A 466 20.93 -8.93 -6.69
C ASP A 466 21.21 -8.59 -5.22
N LEU A 467 22.08 -9.37 -4.59
CA LEU A 467 22.52 -9.12 -3.22
C LEU A 467 23.12 -7.70 -3.13
N ALA A 468 22.66 -6.93 -2.15
CA ALA A 468 23.21 -5.60 -1.91
C ALA A 468 24.68 -5.72 -1.48
N TYR A 469 25.53 -4.79 -1.93
CA TYR A 469 26.99 -4.89 -1.77
C TYR A 469 27.46 -5.00 -0.30
N TYR A 470 26.67 -4.47 0.63
CA TYR A 470 26.93 -4.46 2.07
C TYR A 470 26.36 -5.70 2.79
N SER A 471 25.43 -6.44 2.16
CA SER A 471 24.72 -7.51 2.85
C SER A 471 25.67 -8.63 3.22
N SER A 472 25.64 -9.03 4.49
CA SER A 472 26.21 -10.32 4.90
C SER A 472 25.42 -11.47 4.25
N PHE A 473 26.09 -12.61 4.10
CA PHE A 473 25.61 -13.77 3.37
C PHE A 473 25.99 -15.06 4.12
N GLY A 474 25.57 -16.22 3.65
CA GLY A 474 25.96 -17.50 4.23
C GLY A 474 24.87 -18.55 4.14
N LYS A 475 25.23 -19.79 4.50
CA LYS A 475 24.27 -20.92 4.45
C LYS A 475 23.10 -20.79 5.43
N ILE A 476 23.24 -19.91 6.43
CA ILE A 476 22.21 -19.70 7.45
C ILE A 476 21.17 -18.65 7.06
N VAL A 477 21.38 -17.93 5.95
CA VAL A 477 20.43 -16.94 5.45
C VAL A 477 19.09 -17.62 5.24
N SER A 478 18.08 -17.13 5.95
CA SER A 478 16.75 -17.70 5.91
C SER A 478 15.99 -17.22 4.68
N ILE A 479 16.10 -15.94 4.34
CA ILE A 479 15.43 -15.32 3.21
C ILE A 479 16.16 -14.03 2.82
N ALA A 480 16.11 -13.65 1.55
CA ALA A 480 16.52 -12.32 1.09
C ALA A 480 15.30 -11.40 0.96
N SER A 481 15.48 -10.12 1.27
CA SER A 481 14.39 -9.15 1.28
C SER A 481 14.88 -7.76 0.81
N PRO A 482 14.02 -6.92 0.21
CA PRO A 482 14.41 -5.57 -0.20
C PRO A 482 15.05 -4.78 0.96
N GLY A 483 16.32 -4.43 0.83
CA GLY A 483 17.08 -3.69 1.83
C GLY A 483 17.55 -2.31 1.37
N GLY A 484 17.34 -1.95 0.10
CA GLY A 484 17.81 -0.67 -0.45
C GLY A 484 19.23 -0.72 -1.00
N GLN A 485 19.53 0.22 -1.89
CA GLN A 485 20.88 0.47 -2.39
C GLN A 485 21.01 1.96 -2.76
N THR A 486 21.61 2.77 -1.88
CA THR A 486 21.83 4.21 -2.07
C THR A 486 23.13 4.52 -2.82
N ARG A 487 23.95 3.51 -3.11
CA ARG A 487 25.20 3.62 -3.86
C ARG A 487 25.27 2.57 -4.95
N TRP A 488 25.70 2.98 -6.14
CA TRP A 488 26.08 2.05 -7.20
C TRP A 488 27.56 2.14 -7.51
N ASN A 489 28.22 0.99 -7.45
CA ASN A 489 29.61 0.86 -7.82
C ASN A 489 29.75 0.91 -9.34
N VAL A 490 30.64 1.78 -9.81
CA VAL A 490 31.07 1.84 -11.20
C VAL A 490 32.31 0.95 -11.32
N MET A 491 32.22 -0.08 -12.15
CA MET A 491 33.27 -1.05 -12.41
C MET A 491 34.13 -0.60 -13.59
N ASN A 492 35.41 -0.98 -13.62
CA ASN A 492 36.18 -1.00 -14.87
C ASN A 492 35.87 -2.29 -15.66
N GLU A 493 36.41 -2.40 -16.88
CA GLU A 493 36.27 -3.59 -17.72
C GLU A 493 36.83 -4.88 -17.08
N ALA A 494 37.73 -4.76 -16.11
CA ALA A 494 38.28 -5.87 -15.34
C ALA A 494 37.43 -6.28 -14.12
N GLY A 495 36.28 -5.64 -13.88
CA GLY A 495 35.37 -5.94 -12.77
C GLY A 495 35.79 -5.37 -11.41
N THR A 496 36.72 -4.42 -11.38
CA THR A 496 37.12 -3.71 -10.15
C THR A 496 36.29 -2.44 -10.00
N VAL A 497 35.84 -2.15 -8.77
CA VAL A 497 35.20 -0.86 -8.44
C VAL A 497 36.22 0.27 -8.60
N ILE A 498 35.91 1.25 -9.44
CA ILE A 498 36.76 2.41 -9.71
C ILE A 498 36.14 3.75 -9.31
N ASP A 499 34.81 3.78 -9.15
CA ASP A 499 34.05 4.94 -8.71
C ASP A 499 32.75 4.44 -8.08
N SER A 500 32.03 5.29 -7.35
CA SER A 500 30.72 4.96 -6.87
C SER A 500 29.81 6.16 -6.75
N LYS A 501 28.63 6.03 -7.35
CA LYS A 501 27.66 7.10 -7.43
C LYS A 501 26.59 6.89 -6.38
N HIS A 502 26.34 7.91 -5.56
CA HIS A 502 25.13 7.96 -4.76
C HIS A 502 23.94 8.04 -5.71
N ILE A 503 23.00 7.12 -5.56
CA ILE A 503 21.80 7.10 -6.38
C ILE A 503 20.57 7.01 -5.46
N LEU A 504 19.91 8.14 -5.32
CA LEU A 504 18.54 8.20 -4.87
C LEU A 504 17.66 8.14 -6.13
N PRO A 505 16.53 7.40 -6.11
CA PRO A 505 15.78 6.95 -4.93
C PRO A 505 15.85 5.43 -4.66
N PHE A 506 17.01 4.79 -4.73
CA PHE A 506 17.10 3.32 -4.66
C PHE A 506 17.24 2.74 -3.24
N GLY A 507 17.25 3.59 -2.20
CA GLY A 507 17.02 3.17 -0.81
C GLY A 507 15.55 2.81 -0.54
N ILE A 508 15.17 2.68 0.73
CA ILE A 508 13.78 2.55 1.17
C ILE A 508 13.38 3.81 1.93
N TYR A 509 12.33 4.47 1.45
CA TYR A 509 11.78 5.70 2.01
C TYR A 509 10.81 5.39 3.14
N ALA A 510 11.07 5.91 4.34
CA ALA A 510 10.18 5.74 5.49
C ALA A 510 10.33 6.91 6.50
N PRO A 511 9.38 7.06 7.44
CA PRO A 511 9.36 8.07 8.50
C PRO A 511 10.65 8.19 9.31
N VAL A 512 11.08 9.43 9.55
CA VAL A 512 12.19 9.83 10.42
C VAL A 512 11.90 11.20 11.04
N ASN A 513 12.81 11.70 11.88
CA ASN A 513 12.92 13.13 12.14
C ASN A 513 14.10 13.70 11.33
N LEU A 514 13.98 14.90 10.80
CA LEU A 514 15.06 15.56 10.04
C LEU A 514 15.97 16.40 10.97
N SER A 515 15.65 16.48 12.27
CA SER A 515 16.53 17.01 13.28
C SER A 515 17.79 16.16 13.44
N LEU A 516 18.94 16.80 13.62
CA LEU A 516 20.23 16.12 13.74
C LEU A 516 20.51 15.54 15.14
N GLU A 517 19.74 15.92 16.15
CA GLU A 517 19.99 15.53 17.54
C GLU A 517 18.68 15.07 18.21
N ARG A 518 17.98 15.97 18.91
CA ARG A 518 16.71 15.71 19.60
C ARG A 518 15.52 15.77 18.64
N PRO A 519 14.44 15.02 18.90
CA PRO A 519 13.26 15.04 18.04
C PRO A 519 12.62 16.43 18.03
N ASP A 520 12.55 17.06 16.86
CA ASP A 520 11.81 18.30 16.64
C ASP A 520 10.43 17.99 16.01
N PRO A 521 9.31 18.34 16.65
CA PRO A 521 7.96 18.16 16.09
C PRO A 521 7.76 18.81 14.71
N ASN A 522 8.54 19.85 14.36
CA ASN A 522 8.45 20.54 13.08
C ASN A 522 9.34 19.93 11.99
N ALA A 523 10.17 18.95 12.33
CA ALA A 523 11.07 18.27 11.42
C ALA A 523 10.67 16.81 11.17
N MET A 524 9.44 16.41 11.48
CA MET A 524 8.90 15.12 11.07
C MET A 524 8.94 15.00 9.55
N GLY A 525 9.56 13.94 9.05
CA GLY A 525 9.81 13.77 7.62
C GLY A 525 10.13 12.34 7.27
N TYR A 526 10.78 12.14 6.12
CA TYR A 526 11.03 10.82 5.56
C TYR A 526 12.42 10.78 4.93
N ALA A 527 13.11 9.65 5.03
CA ALA A 527 14.45 9.47 4.50
C ALA A 527 14.67 8.12 3.84
N TRP A 528 15.61 8.09 2.89
CA TRP A 528 16.01 6.90 2.13
C TRP A 528 17.14 6.16 2.84
N TYR A 529 16.85 5.03 3.45
CA TYR A 529 17.87 4.18 4.09
C TYR A 529 18.18 2.93 3.27
N GLN A 530 19.33 2.33 3.56
CA GLN A 530 19.72 1.01 3.08
C GLN A 530 20.26 0.17 4.24
N GLY A 531 20.11 -1.14 4.15
CA GLY A 531 20.67 -2.07 5.14
C GLY A 531 19.87 -3.36 5.26
N THR A 532 20.51 -4.38 5.82
CA THR A 532 19.79 -5.57 6.31
C THR A 532 18.82 -5.22 7.44
N SER A 533 19.10 -4.14 8.18
CA SER A 533 18.18 -3.50 9.10
C SER A 533 16.86 -3.13 8.46
N ILE A 534 16.86 -2.69 7.20
CA ILE A 534 15.68 -2.24 6.45
C ILE A 534 14.96 -3.45 5.83
N ALA A 535 15.71 -4.47 5.41
CA ALA A 535 15.16 -5.73 4.89
C ALA A 535 14.37 -6.52 5.94
N THR A 536 14.74 -6.40 7.20
CA THR A 536 14.14 -7.09 8.36
C THR A 536 12.67 -6.69 8.62
N PRO A 537 12.30 -5.41 8.77
CA PRO A 537 10.90 -5.00 8.95
C PRO A 537 10.04 -5.32 7.74
N VAL A 538 10.61 -5.45 6.53
CA VAL A 538 9.86 -5.95 5.37
C VAL A 538 9.36 -7.37 5.62
N VAL A 539 10.26 -8.26 6.06
CA VAL A 539 9.90 -9.64 6.42
C VAL A 539 8.95 -9.67 7.62
N SER A 540 9.21 -8.88 8.66
CA SER A 540 8.33 -8.79 9.85
C SER A 540 6.91 -8.33 9.50
N GLY A 541 6.79 -7.36 8.59
CA GLY A 541 5.52 -6.89 8.04
C GLY A 541 4.76 -8.02 7.32
N ILE A 542 5.44 -8.76 6.45
CA ILE A 542 4.84 -9.89 5.71
C ILE A 542 4.43 -11.03 6.67
N VAL A 543 5.28 -11.37 7.65
CA VAL A 543 4.93 -12.35 8.70
C VAL A 543 3.69 -11.91 9.47
N SER A 544 3.55 -10.61 9.76
CA SER A 544 2.34 -10.10 10.44
C SER A 544 1.07 -10.20 9.57
N LEU A 545 1.20 -10.09 8.24
CA LEU A 545 0.10 -10.36 7.30
C LEU A 545 -0.25 -11.85 7.27
N MET A 546 0.75 -12.74 7.22
CA MET A 546 0.54 -14.20 7.31
C MET A 546 -0.24 -14.58 8.58
N LEU A 547 0.19 -14.06 9.74
CA LEU A 547 -0.48 -14.28 11.03
C LEU A 547 -1.91 -13.70 11.08
N SER A 548 -2.24 -12.71 10.25
CA SER A 548 -3.61 -12.19 10.15
C SER A 548 -4.59 -13.18 9.51
N LEU A 549 -4.07 -14.16 8.76
CA LEU A 549 -4.85 -15.21 8.10
C LEU A 549 -4.96 -16.49 8.95
N ASP A 550 -4.14 -16.63 9.99
CA ASP A 550 -4.05 -17.82 10.84
C ASP A 550 -5.21 -17.93 11.84
N ARG A 551 -6.39 -18.32 11.35
CA ARG A 551 -7.63 -18.39 12.14
C ARG A 551 -7.60 -19.51 13.17
N HIS A 552 -6.92 -20.61 12.86
CA HIS A 552 -6.83 -21.79 13.72
C HIS A 552 -5.55 -21.86 14.56
N HIS A 553 -4.75 -20.79 14.60
CA HIS A 553 -3.50 -20.70 15.38
C HIS A 553 -2.50 -21.82 15.06
N ARG A 554 -2.38 -22.17 13.77
CA ARG A 554 -1.53 -23.24 13.23
C ARG A 554 -0.13 -22.73 12.83
N LEU A 555 0.07 -21.42 12.70
CA LEU A 555 1.37 -20.87 12.33
C LEU A 555 2.32 -20.78 13.53
N THR A 556 3.18 -21.78 13.66
CA THR A 556 4.36 -21.71 14.53
C THR A 556 5.50 -20.94 13.87
N PRO A 557 6.48 -20.41 14.64
CA PRO A 557 7.66 -19.74 14.06
C PRO A 557 8.38 -20.58 13.01
N ALA A 558 8.54 -21.88 13.26
CA ALA A 558 9.16 -22.81 12.30
C ALA A 558 8.31 -22.98 11.02
N LYS A 559 6.97 -23.04 11.15
CA LYS A 559 6.07 -23.14 9.99
C LYS A 559 6.13 -21.86 9.14
N ILE A 560 6.13 -20.69 9.77
CA ILE A 560 6.28 -19.39 9.10
C ILE A 560 7.59 -19.36 8.31
N LYS A 561 8.71 -19.70 8.97
CA LYS A 561 10.02 -19.79 8.32
C LYS A 561 10.00 -20.73 7.10
N ASN A 562 9.41 -21.92 7.25
CA ASN A 562 9.31 -22.87 6.14
C ASN A 562 8.46 -22.35 4.97
N ILE A 563 7.34 -21.66 5.26
CA ILE A 563 6.48 -21.09 4.22
C ILE A 563 7.26 -20.02 3.45
N ILE A 564 7.85 -19.02 4.12
CA ILE A 564 8.56 -17.94 3.42
C ILE A 564 9.75 -18.47 2.61
N GLN A 565 10.40 -19.55 3.07
CA GLN A 565 11.48 -20.21 2.33
C GLN A 565 10.96 -20.98 1.11
N GLY A 566 9.84 -21.69 1.27
CA GLY A 566 9.23 -22.49 0.21
C GLY A 566 8.53 -21.66 -0.87
N THR A 567 8.09 -20.44 -0.52
CA THR A 567 7.45 -19.50 -1.45
C THR A 567 8.40 -18.39 -1.91
N ALA A 568 9.69 -18.47 -1.55
CA ALA A 568 10.69 -17.51 -2.00
C ALA A 568 10.81 -17.56 -3.52
N ARG A 569 10.81 -16.38 -4.16
CA ARG A 569 11.03 -16.29 -5.59
C ARG A 569 12.53 -16.41 -5.88
N PRO A 570 12.95 -17.10 -6.96
CA PRO A 570 14.36 -17.15 -7.35
C PRO A 570 14.96 -15.76 -7.59
N PHE A 571 16.24 -15.61 -7.26
CA PHE A 571 17.04 -14.46 -7.67
C PHE A 571 17.06 -14.34 -9.20
N PRO A 572 17.12 -13.11 -9.75
CA PRO A 572 17.20 -12.93 -11.20
C PRO A 572 18.47 -13.58 -11.76
N LEU A 573 18.43 -14.03 -13.02
CA LEU A 573 19.59 -14.64 -13.68
C LEU A 573 20.70 -13.62 -13.89
N THR A 574 20.31 -12.38 -14.16
CA THR A 574 21.17 -11.24 -14.45
C THR A 574 20.80 -10.04 -13.58
N THR A 575 21.76 -9.15 -13.41
CA THR A 575 21.60 -7.84 -12.79
C THR A 575 22.24 -6.79 -13.69
N ILE A 576 21.96 -5.53 -13.41
CA ILE A 576 22.59 -4.41 -14.09
C ILE A 576 23.79 -3.95 -13.26
N GLN A 577 24.92 -3.66 -13.92
CA GLN A 577 26.10 -3.02 -13.35
C GLN A 577 26.45 -1.79 -14.18
N LEU A 578 27.01 -0.76 -13.53
CA LEU A 578 27.58 0.38 -14.22
C LEU A 578 29.05 0.07 -14.54
N VAL A 579 29.43 0.13 -15.81
CA VAL A 579 30.80 -0.13 -16.26
C VAL A 579 31.34 1.12 -16.95
N LYS A 580 32.52 1.58 -16.53
CA LYS A 580 33.24 2.64 -17.22
C LYS A 580 34.15 2.03 -18.27
N ASN A 581 33.89 2.36 -19.54
CA ASN A 581 34.77 1.99 -20.64
C ASN A 581 36.04 2.85 -20.58
N THR A 582 37.20 2.18 -20.52
CA THR A 582 38.49 2.84 -20.34
C THR A 582 38.92 3.65 -21.57
N GLY A 583 38.48 3.24 -22.76
CA GLY A 583 38.76 3.92 -24.02
C GLY A 583 37.89 5.16 -24.27
N THR A 584 36.63 5.16 -23.82
CA THR A 584 35.69 6.28 -24.05
C THR A 584 35.44 7.15 -22.83
N GLN A 585 35.85 6.70 -21.63
CA GLN A 585 35.54 7.32 -20.33
C GLN A 585 34.03 7.42 -20.02
N VAL A 586 33.16 6.77 -20.81
CA VAL A 586 31.71 6.74 -20.63
C VAL A 586 31.34 5.65 -19.62
N VAL A 587 30.37 5.95 -18.76
CA VAL A 587 29.74 4.97 -17.86
C VAL A 587 28.48 4.45 -18.53
N GLU A 588 28.39 3.14 -18.72
CA GLU A 588 27.28 2.47 -19.38
C GLU A 588 26.67 1.41 -18.46
N GLU A 589 25.39 1.12 -18.64
CA GLU A 589 24.72 0.00 -18.01
C GLU A 589 25.05 -1.29 -18.76
N LYS A 590 25.50 -2.30 -18.03
CA LYS A 590 25.82 -3.63 -18.56
C LYS A 590 25.06 -4.68 -17.78
N GLU A 591 24.37 -5.54 -18.51
CA GLU A 591 23.78 -6.74 -17.95
C GLU A 591 24.87 -7.77 -17.65
N VAL A 592 24.89 -8.27 -16.42
CA VAL A 592 25.86 -9.25 -15.93
C VAL A 592 25.15 -10.34 -15.12
N PRO A 593 25.74 -11.53 -14.95
CA PRO A 593 25.16 -12.54 -14.07
C PRO A 593 25.01 -12.04 -12.62
N SER A 594 23.90 -12.38 -11.96
CA SER A 594 23.70 -12.08 -10.54
C SER A 594 24.75 -12.78 -9.67
N SER A 595 25.22 -12.09 -8.62
CA SER A 595 26.13 -12.66 -7.62
C SER A 595 25.52 -13.90 -6.94
N CYS A 596 24.23 -13.88 -6.63
CA CYS A 596 23.50 -15.01 -6.04
C CYS A 596 23.33 -16.21 -6.97
N GLN A 597 23.54 -16.03 -8.27
CA GLN A 597 23.55 -17.12 -9.26
C GLN A 597 24.97 -17.61 -9.58
N THR A 598 26.00 -16.88 -9.13
CA THR A 598 27.40 -17.13 -9.47
C THR A 598 28.28 -17.23 -8.22
N SER A 599 28.99 -16.15 -7.86
CA SER A 599 30.01 -16.14 -6.79
C SER A 599 29.45 -16.45 -5.41
N LEU A 600 28.18 -16.14 -5.16
CA LEU A 600 27.47 -16.36 -3.90
C LEU A 600 26.36 -17.41 -4.02
N LYS A 601 26.44 -18.29 -5.02
CA LYS A 601 25.45 -19.34 -5.24
C LYS A 601 25.28 -20.21 -4.00
N GLY A 602 24.04 -20.27 -3.48
CA GLY A 602 23.70 -21.01 -2.26
C GLY A 602 24.07 -20.30 -0.95
N LEU A 603 24.54 -19.05 -1.00
CA LEU A 603 24.87 -18.24 0.17
C LEU A 603 23.93 -17.03 0.35
N CYS A 604 23.10 -16.70 -0.64
CA CYS A 604 22.11 -15.62 -0.52
C CYS A 604 20.79 -16.04 0.16
N GLY A 605 20.64 -17.31 0.54
CA GLY A 605 19.37 -17.89 0.96
C GLY A 605 18.58 -18.51 -0.21
N PRO A 606 17.34 -18.96 0.03
CA PRO A 606 16.53 -19.68 -0.96
C PRO A 606 15.97 -18.79 -2.08
N GLY A 607 15.92 -17.48 -1.88
CA GLY A 607 15.35 -16.53 -2.82
C GLY A 607 14.96 -15.20 -2.16
N ILE A 608 14.28 -14.36 -2.92
CA ILE A 608 13.70 -13.09 -2.46
C ILE A 608 12.27 -13.37 -1.95
N ILE A 609 11.92 -12.78 -0.81
CA ILE A 609 10.59 -12.94 -0.22
C ILE A 609 9.48 -12.51 -1.19
N ASP A 610 8.41 -13.30 -1.29
CA ASP A 610 7.21 -12.98 -2.06
C ASP A 610 5.99 -13.02 -1.12
N ALA A 611 5.43 -11.84 -0.81
CA ALA A 611 4.34 -11.71 0.13
C ALA A 611 3.05 -12.38 -0.38
N GLU A 612 2.75 -12.28 -1.67
CA GLU A 612 1.51 -12.83 -2.22
C GLU A 612 1.51 -14.36 -2.13
N GLU A 613 2.61 -14.98 -2.54
CA GLU A 613 2.76 -16.44 -2.51
C GLU A 613 2.81 -16.97 -1.07
N ALA A 614 3.49 -16.27 -0.15
CA ALA A 614 3.50 -16.62 1.27
C ALA A 614 2.08 -16.60 1.87
N LEU A 615 1.27 -15.59 1.54
CA LEU A 615 -0.11 -15.49 2.01
C LEU A 615 -1.04 -16.54 1.40
N LYS A 616 -0.88 -16.85 0.11
CA LYS A 616 -1.62 -17.95 -0.55
C LYS A 616 -1.34 -19.29 0.12
N ALA A 617 -0.06 -19.58 0.41
CA ALA A 617 0.33 -20.80 1.11
C ALA A 617 -0.30 -20.91 2.51
N VAL A 618 -0.48 -19.78 3.23
CA VAL A 618 -1.22 -19.77 4.50
C VAL A 618 -2.71 -20.05 4.29
N LEU A 619 -3.34 -19.44 3.28
CA LEU A 619 -4.75 -19.70 2.97
C LEU A 619 -5.01 -21.17 2.63
N ASP A 620 -4.14 -21.79 1.83
CA ASP A 620 -4.28 -23.19 1.46
C ASP A 620 -4.06 -24.13 2.65
N MET A 621 -3.30 -23.73 3.66
CA MET A 621 -3.16 -24.45 4.93
C MET A 621 -4.41 -24.32 5.84
N GLU A 622 -5.15 -23.22 5.72
CA GLU A 622 -6.34 -22.93 6.52
C GLU A 622 -7.63 -23.53 5.93
N ARG A 623 -7.61 -23.89 4.63
CA ARG A 623 -8.64 -24.71 3.96
C ARG A 623 -8.54 -26.16 4.40
#